data_AF-M4DIJ4-F1
#
_entry.id   AF-M4DIJ4-F1
#
_cell.length_a   1.000
_cell.length_b   1.000
_cell.length_c   1.000
_cell.angle_alpha   90.00
_cell.angle_beta   90.00
_cell.angle_gamma   90.00
#
_symmetry.space_group_name_H-M   'P 1'
#
loop_
_entity.id
_entity.type
_entity.pdbx_description
1 polymer ?
#
loop_
_entity_poly.entity_id
_entity_poly.type
_entity_poly.pdbx_seq_one_letter_code
_entity_poly.pdbx_strand_id
1 'polypeptide(L)'
;MFWRNLLTRVSKWFDSAKRMVKESLSSAYAKLRAFVAAIIAKLRYFFVSAFLKLRGFVAKIVARVHNFFVTIIANIRNFFSVVGKLYNLVPKLFSLITDFKNIFDSGVALRLKLLLVLKIFDKLFDLGHIFGVMLHQH
;
A
#
# COMPACT_ATOMS: atom_id res chain seq x y z
N MET A 1 -46.79 38.63 72.43
CA MET A 1 -45.80 37.53 72.38
C MET A 1 -46.12 36.47 71.32
N PHE A 2 -47.39 36.06 71.18
CA PHE A 2 -47.87 35.07 70.19
C PHE A 2 -47.48 35.37 68.73
N TRP A 3 -47.84 36.55 68.21
CA TRP A 3 -47.58 36.94 66.82
C TRP A 3 -46.10 36.90 66.42
N ARG A 4 -45.20 37.32 67.31
CA ARG A 4 -43.76 37.26 67.07
C ARG A 4 -43.26 35.82 66.93
N ASN A 5 -43.82 34.90 67.70
CA ASN A 5 -43.44 33.48 67.68
C ASN A 5 -44.04 32.75 66.47
N LEU A 6 -45.19 33.20 65.98
CA LEU A 6 -45.79 32.70 64.74
C LEU A 6 -44.96 33.13 63.53
N LEU A 7 -44.61 34.42 63.45
CA LEU A 7 -43.80 34.96 62.34
C LEU A 7 -42.42 34.31 62.25
N THR A 8 -41.76 34.03 63.36
CA THR A 8 -40.46 33.34 63.35
C THR A 8 -40.58 31.88 62.88
N ARG A 9 -41.66 31.18 63.19
CA ARG A 9 -41.92 29.83 62.68
C ARG A 9 -42.18 29.84 61.17
N VAL A 10 -42.99 30.78 60.69
CA VAL A 10 -43.26 30.94 59.25
C VAL A 10 -41.98 31.28 58.49
N SER A 11 -41.16 32.19 59.02
CA SER A 11 -39.86 32.54 58.43
C SER A 11 -38.92 31.32 58.34
N LYS A 12 -38.78 30.54 59.42
CA LYS A 12 -37.94 29.33 59.40
C LYS A 12 -38.45 28.28 58.41
N TRP A 13 -39.77 28.11 58.33
CA TRP A 13 -40.39 27.20 57.36
C TRP A 13 -40.10 27.64 55.92
N PHE A 14 -40.23 28.94 55.63
CA PHE A 14 -39.92 29.49 54.31
C PHE A 14 -38.44 29.33 53.94
N ASP A 15 -37.53 29.58 54.87
CA ASP A 15 -36.08 29.38 54.66
C ASP A 15 -35.74 27.91 54.40
N SER A 16 -36.40 26.99 55.12
CA SER A 16 -36.25 25.54 54.89
C SER A 16 -36.75 25.15 53.51
N ALA A 17 -37.92 25.63 53.10
CA ALA A 17 -38.47 25.37 51.76
C ALA A 17 -37.53 25.90 50.66
N LYS A 18 -36.99 27.12 50.83
CA LYS A 18 -36.03 27.72 49.90
C LYS A 18 -34.74 26.89 49.78
N ARG A 19 -34.23 26.37 50.89
CA ARG A 19 -33.06 25.46 50.90
C ARG A 19 -33.34 24.17 50.15
N MET A 20 -34.46 23.52 50.42
CA MET A 20 -34.85 22.27 49.74
C MET A 20 -34.95 22.44 48.22
N VAL A 21 -35.55 23.55 47.76
CA VAL A 21 -35.62 23.87 46.32
C VAL A 21 -34.22 24.10 45.75
N LYS A 22 -33.37 24.87 46.44
CA LYS A 22 -32.00 25.13 45.99
C LYS A 22 -31.17 23.86 45.87
N GLU A 23 -31.25 22.96 46.85
CA GLU A 23 -30.54 21.68 46.86
C GLU A 23 -31.04 20.76 45.74
N SER A 24 -32.35 20.72 45.52
CA SER A 24 -32.97 19.93 44.45
C SER A 24 -32.51 20.41 43.06
N LEU A 25 -32.51 21.74 42.84
CA LEU A 25 -32.02 22.34 41.60
C LEU A 25 -30.52 22.09 41.39
N SER A 26 -29.72 22.22 42.45
CA SER A 26 -28.28 21.94 42.40
C SER A 26 -27.99 20.47 42.05
N SER A 27 -28.75 19.55 42.65
CA SER A 27 -28.66 18.11 42.36
C SER A 27 -29.06 17.79 40.92
N ALA A 28 -30.17 18.38 40.43
CA ALA A 28 -30.60 18.23 39.05
C ALA A 28 -29.56 18.77 38.06
N TYR A 29 -28.99 19.95 38.33
CA TYR A 29 -27.93 20.54 37.51
C TYR A 29 -26.68 19.65 37.49
N ALA A 30 -26.25 19.12 38.63
CA ALA A 30 -25.10 18.20 38.70
C ALA A 30 -25.33 16.93 37.87
N LYS A 31 -26.53 16.33 37.96
CA LYS A 31 -26.90 15.15 37.15
C LYS A 31 -26.91 15.47 35.65
N LEU A 32 -27.50 16.60 35.26
CA LEU A 32 -27.51 17.04 33.87
C LEU A 32 -26.10 17.26 33.34
N ARG A 33 -25.24 17.93 34.12
CA ARG A 33 -23.83 18.15 33.76
C ARG A 33 -23.08 16.84 33.58
N ALA A 34 -23.26 15.88 34.49
CA ALA A 34 -22.63 14.57 34.39
C ALA A 34 -23.12 13.79 33.16
N PHE A 35 -24.42 13.84 32.87
CA PHE A 35 -25.01 13.22 31.69
C PHE A 35 -24.46 13.82 30.38
N VAL A 36 -24.40 15.14 30.28
CA VAL A 36 -23.82 15.85 29.13
C VAL A 36 -22.34 15.50 28.98
N ALA A 37 -21.56 15.48 30.07
CA ALA A 37 -20.17 15.08 30.04
C ALA A 37 -19.99 13.63 29.54
N ALA A 38 -20.85 12.71 29.97
CA ALA A 38 -20.83 11.33 29.51
C ALA A 38 -21.16 11.21 28.01
N ILE A 39 -22.13 11.98 27.52
CA ILE A 39 -22.45 12.04 26.08
C ILE A 39 -21.25 12.57 25.28
N ILE A 40 -20.66 13.68 25.72
CA ILE A 40 -19.49 14.27 25.05
C ILE A 40 -18.33 13.28 25.02
N ALA A 41 -18.07 12.56 26.12
CA ALA A 41 -17.02 11.54 26.18
C ALA A 41 -17.28 10.40 25.18
N LYS A 42 -18.52 9.90 25.11
CA LYS A 42 -18.91 8.86 24.14
C LYS A 42 -18.77 9.33 22.69
N LEU A 43 -19.22 10.55 22.38
CA LEU A 43 -19.06 11.15 21.06
C LEU A 43 -17.58 11.27 20.68
N ARG A 44 -16.75 11.81 21.58
CA ARG A 44 -15.31 11.95 21.36
C ARG A 44 -14.68 10.59 21.08
N TYR A 45 -14.99 9.58 21.88
CA TYR A 45 -14.47 8.23 21.68
C TYR A 45 -14.92 7.64 20.33
N PHE A 46 -16.18 7.81 19.98
CA PHE A 46 -16.72 7.36 18.69
C PHE A 46 -15.98 7.99 17.51
N PHE A 47 -15.83 9.32 17.50
CA PHE A 47 -15.12 10.04 16.43
C PHE A 47 -13.66 9.63 16.32
N VAL A 48 -12.95 9.50 17.45
CA VAL A 48 -11.56 9.04 17.46
C VAL A 48 -11.44 7.63 16.89
N SER A 49 -12.32 6.71 17.32
CA SER A 49 -12.33 5.33 16.82
C SER A 49 -12.64 5.26 15.33
N ALA A 50 -13.65 6.00 14.86
CA ALA A 50 -14.02 6.06 13.45
C ALA A 50 -12.88 6.63 12.60
N PHE A 51 -12.25 7.71 13.05
CA PHE A 51 -11.13 8.33 12.35
C PHE A 51 -9.92 7.39 12.24
N LEU A 52 -9.57 6.68 13.32
CA LEU A 52 -8.48 5.71 13.30
C LEU A 52 -8.75 4.54 12.33
N LYS A 53 -9.99 4.04 12.31
CA LYS A 53 -10.39 2.99 11.36
C LYS A 53 -10.31 3.48 9.92
N LEU A 54 -10.80 4.69 9.65
CA LEU A 54 -10.75 5.30 8.32
C LEU A 54 -9.29 5.50 7.87
N ARG A 55 -8.44 6.05 8.74
CA ARG A 55 -7.00 6.22 8.47
C ARG A 55 -6.33 4.88 8.15
N GLY A 56 -6.61 3.84 8.94
CA GLY A 56 -6.07 2.49 8.71
C GLY A 56 -6.54 1.89 7.37
N PHE A 57 -7.80 2.10 6.99
CA PHE A 57 -8.34 1.66 5.71
C PHE A 57 -7.67 2.38 4.53
N VAL A 58 -7.58 3.71 4.60
CA VAL A 58 -6.91 4.52 3.56
C VAL A 58 -5.44 4.10 3.41
N ALA A 59 -4.72 3.92 4.51
CA ALA A 59 -3.32 3.48 4.47
C ALA A 59 -3.15 2.11 3.79
N LYS A 60 -4.05 1.15 4.06
CA LYS A 60 -4.04 -0.17 3.40
C LYS A 60 -4.30 -0.07 1.90
N ILE A 61 -5.24 0.79 1.47
CA ILE A 61 -5.50 1.00 0.04
C ILE A 61 -4.28 1.61 -0.63
N VAL A 62 -3.72 2.68 -0.07
CA VAL A 62 -2.54 3.35 -0.63
C VAL A 62 -1.37 2.39 -0.76
N ALA A 63 -1.10 1.57 0.28
CA ALA A 63 -0.05 0.56 0.23
C ALA A 63 -0.28 -0.48 -0.88
N ARG A 64 -1.53 -0.94 -1.05
CA ARG A 64 -1.88 -1.89 -2.11
C ARG A 64 -1.69 -1.29 -3.51
N VAL A 65 -2.13 -0.05 -3.71
CA VAL A 65 -1.98 0.66 -4.98
C VAL A 65 -0.50 0.90 -5.29
N HIS A 66 0.29 1.34 -4.30
CA HIS A 66 1.73 1.51 -4.44
C HIS A 66 2.41 0.19 -4.85
N ASN A 67 2.13 -0.91 -4.15
CA ASN A 67 2.73 -2.22 -4.45
C ASN A 67 2.33 -2.75 -5.83
N PHE A 68 1.09 -2.47 -6.27
CA PHE A 68 0.63 -2.79 -7.62
C PHE A 68 1.48 -2.07 -8.68
N PHE A 69 1.66 -0.75 -8.53
CA PHE A 69 2.49 0.02 -9.47
C PHE A 69 3.96 -0.39 -9.44
N VAL A 70 4.53 -0.64 -8.27
CA VAL A 70 5.92 -1.13 -8.14
C VAL A 70 6.11 -2.45 -8.88
N THR A 71 5.17 -3.39 -8.70
CA THR A 71 5.20 -4.68 -9.39
C THR A 71 5.11 -4.52 -10.90
N ILE A 72 4.21 -3.65 -11.38
CA ILE A 72 4.07 -3.38 -12.82
C ILE A 72 5.36 -2.78 -13.39
N ILE A 73 5.95 -1.79 -12.73
CA ILE A 73 7.18 -1.14 -13.18
C ILE A 73 8.32 -2.16 -13.23
N ALA A 74 8.44 -3.03 -12.23
CA ALA A 74 9.45 -4.10 -12.21
C ALA A 74 9.25 -5.07 -13.40
N ASN A 75 8.01 -5.48 -13.66
CA ASN A 75 7.70 -6.35 -14.79
C ASN A 75 8.00 -5.69 -16.14
N ILE A 76 7.66 -4.40 -16.30
CA ILE A 76 7.97 -3.64 -17.51
C ILE A 76 9.48 -3.52 -17.70
N ARG A 77 10.23 -3.24 -16.63
CA ARG A 77 11.70 -3.17 -16.69
C ARG A 77 12.31 -4.51 -17.10
N ASN A 78 11.79 -5.61 -16.55
CA ASN A 78 12.22 -6.96 -16.92
C ASN A 78 11.90 -7.26 -18.39
N PHE A 79 10.69 -6.93 -18.84
CA PHE A 79 10.29 -7.07 -20.24
C PHE A 79 11.24 -6.31 -21.17
N PHE A 80 11.53 -5.03 -20.89
CA PHE A 80 12.47 -4.26 -21.70
C PHE A 80 13.91 -4.78 -21.63
N SER A 81 14.33 -5.36 -20.50
CA SER A 81 15.62 -6.03 -20.42
C SER A 81 15.69 -7.25 -21.33
N VAL A 82 14.62 -8.04 -21.42
CA VAL A 82 14.51 -9.20 -22.32
C VAL A 82 14.53 -8.73 -23.78
N VAL A 83 13.74 -7.71 -24.11
CA VAL A 83 13.70 -7.12 -25.45
C VAL A 83 15.08 -6.59 -25.86
N GLY A 84 15.80 -5.90 -24.96
CA GLY A 84 17.15 -5.39 -25.23
C GLY A 84 18.16 -6.52 -25.48
N LYS A 85 18.09 -7.62 -24.72
CA LYS A 85 18.91 -8.81 -24.98
C LYS A 85 18.59 -9.42 -26.34
N LEU A 86 17.30 -9.56 -26.68
CA LEU A 86 16.87 -10.11 -27.97
C LEU A 86 17.33 -9.23 -29.15
N TYR A 87 17.20 -7.91 -29.02
CA TYR A 87 17.67 -6.94 -30.02
C TYR A 87 19.17 -7.10 -30.32
N ASN A 88 19.99 -7.41 -29.32
CA ASN A 88 21.41 -7.66 -29.49
C ASN A 88 21.73 -9.06 -30.07
N LEU A 89 20.82 -10.02 -29.93
CA LEU A 89 21.00 -11.40 -30.41
C LEU A 89 20.58 -11.57 -31.87
N VAL A 90 19.52 -10.88 -32.30
CA VAL A 90 18.98 -11.01 -33.67
C VAL A 90 20.05 -10.73 -34.75
N PRO A 91 20.84 -9.64 -34.69
CA PRO A 91 21.89 -9.38 -35.68
C PRO A 91 22.98 -10.45 -35.67
N LYS A 92 23.32 -11.00 -34.49
CA LYS A 92 24.33 -12.07 -34.37
C LYS A 92 23.85 -13.35 -35.06
N LEU A 93 22.61 -13.75 -34.81
CA LEU A 93 21.97 -14.87 -35.51
C LEU A 93 21.94 -14.64 -37.03
N PHE A 94 21.56 -13.44 -37.48
CA PHE A 94 21.53 -13.12 -38.90
C PHE A 94 22.93 -13.19 -39.54
N SER A 95 23.96 -12.68 -38.86
CA SER A 95 25.35 -12.79 -39.31
C SER A 95 25.82 -14.25 -39.41
N LEU A 96 25.41 -15.09 -38.46
CA LEU A 96 25.78 -16.51 -38.41
C LEU A 96 25.12 -17.31 -39.56
N ILE A 97 23.85 -17.01 -39.86
CA ILE A 97 23.14 -17.55 -41.03
C ILE A 97 23.83 -17.10 -42.33
N THR A 98 24.23 -15.83 -42.41
CA THR A 98 24.92 -15.27 -43.58
C THR A 98 26.29 -15.92 -43.78
N ASP A 99 27.08 -16.08 -42.71
CA ASP A 99 28.37 -16.78 -42.72
C ASP A 99 28.20 -18.22 -43.24
N PHE A 100 27.19 -18.94 -42.74
CA PHE A 100 26.90 -20.31 -43.14
C PHE A 100 26.55 -20.41 -44.62
N LYS A 101 25.67 -19.52 -45.11
CA LYS A 101 25.30 -19.44 -46.52
C LYS A 101 26.52 -19.20 -47.41
N ASN A 102 27.36 -18.22 -47.05
CA ASN A 102 28.56 -17.88 -47.81
C ASN A 102 29.55 -19.05 -47.91
N ILE A 103 29.70 -19.86 -46.86
CA ILE A 103 30.55 -21.07 -46.90
C ILE A 103 29.99 -22.13 -47.86
N PHE A 104 28.67 -22.34 -47.86
CA PHE A 104 28.05 -23.29 -48.77
C PHE A 104 28.20 -22.84 -50.23
N ASP A 105 27.96 -21.56 -50.50
CA ASP A 105 28.06 -20.96 -51.83
C ASP A 105 29.53 -20.80 -52.31
N SER A 106 30.51 -20.85 -51.40
CA SER A 106 31.92 -20.68 -51.76
C SER A 106 32.50 -21.88 -52.53
N GLY A 107 33.43 -21.60 -53.45
CA GLY A 107 34.15 -22.63 -54.25
C GLY A 107 35.30 -23.34 -53.53
N VAL A 108 35.45 -23.19 -52.20
CA VAL A 108 36.55 -23.79 -51.44
C VAL A 108 36.39 -25.31 -51.29
N ALA A 109 37.53 -25.99 -51.15
CA ALA A 109 37.59 -27.43 -50.94
C ALA A 109 36.73 -27.89 -49.75
N LEU A 110 36.13 -29.07 -49.88
CA LEU A 110 35.18 -29.66 -48.93
C LEU A 110 35.75 -29.74 -47.50
N ARG A 111 37.05 -30.05 -47.38
CA ARG A 111 37.79 -30.08 -46.10
C ARG A 111 37.84 -28.71 -45.41
N LEU A 112 37.95 -27.63 -46.18
CA LEU A 112 37.96 -26.26 -45.67
C LEU A 112 36.56 -25.80 -45.26
N LYS A 113 35.52 -26.17 -46.03
CA LYS A 113 34.12 -25.93 -45.65
C LYS A 113 33.78 -26.55 -44.31
N LEU A 114 34.19 -27.80 -44.09
CA LEU A 114 33.93 -28.53 -42.84
C LEU A 114 34.58 -27.84 -41.62
N LEU A 115 35.80 -27.33 -41.79
CA LEU A 115 36.52 -26.60 -40.75
C LEU A 115 35.89 -25.22 -40.45
N LEU A 116 35.40 -24.52 -41.47
CA LEU A 116 34.68 -23.25 -41.31
C LEU A 116 33.31 -23.44 -40.64
N VAL A 117 32.60 -24.52 -40.97
CA VAL A 117 31.34 -24.90 -40.31
C VAL A 117 31.56 -25.20 -38.82
N LEU A 118 32.64 -25.90 -38.45
CA LEU A 118 32.98 -26.14 -37.04
C LEU A 118 33.19 -24.83 -36.26
N LYS A 119 33.87 -23.84 -36.84
CA LYS A 119 34.02 -22.51 -36.21
C LYS A 119 32.70 -21.76 -36.04
N ILE A 120 31.73 -22.00 -36.91
CA ILE A 120 30.38 -21.43 -36.77
C ILE A 120 29.62 -22.13 -35.64
N PHE A 121 29.80 -23.44 -35.46
CA PHE A 121 29.23 -24.17 -34.32
C PHE A 121 29.75 -23.65 -32.98
N ASP A 122 31.03 -23.27 -32.88
CA ASP A 122 31.56 -22.63 -31.67
C ASP A 122 30.84 -21.29 -31.37
N LYS A 123 30.68 -20.43 -32.39
CA LYS A 123 29.90 -19.18 -32.25
C LYS A 123 28.43 -19.43 -31.87
N LEU A 124 27.84 -20.51 -32.37
CA LEU A 124 26.47 -20.91 -32.05
C LEU A 124 26.36 -21.38 -30.59
N PHE A 125 27.35 -22.12 -30.10
CA PHE A 125 27.43 -22.58 -28.71
C PHE A 125 27.53 -21.40 -27.74
N ASP A 126 28.36 -20.40 -28.04
CA ASP A 126 28.44 -19.15 -27.27
C ASP A 126 27.10 -18.40 -27.22
N LEU A 127 26.38 -18.37 -28.35
CA LEU A 127 25.02 -17.83 -28.43
C LEU A 127 24.02 -18.63 -27.59
N GLY A 128 24.13 -19.96 -27.60
CA GLY A 128 23.32 -20.88 -26.81
C GLY A 128 23.52 -20.69 -25.31
N HIS A 129 24.76 -20.43 -24.86
CA HIS A 129 25.06 -20.08 -23.48
C HIS A 129 24.40 -18.76 -23.06
N ILE A 130 24.43 -17.74 -23.93
CA ILE A 130 23.74 -16.45 -23.68
C ILE A 130 22.21 -16.66 -23.60
N PHE A 131 21.65 -17.51 -24.45
CA PHE A 131 20.23 -17.89 -24.41
C PHE A 131 19.87 -18.63 -23.11
N GLY A 132 20.72 -19.56 -22.66
CA GLY A 132 20.53 -20.30 -21.42
C GLY A 132 20.53 -19.39 -20.19
N VAL A 133 21.46 -18.43 -20.11
CA VAL A 133 21.51 -17.43 -19.04
C VAL A 133 20.28 -16.50 -19.09
N MET A 134 19.72 -16.24 -20.27
CA MET A 134 18.52 -15.42 -20.44
C MET A 134 17.25 -16.12 -19.95
N LEU A 135 17.15 -17.44 -20.10
CA LEU A 135 16.02 -18.27 -19.63
C LEU A 135 16.04 -18.51 -18.12
N HIS A 136 17.22 -18.56 -17.50
CA HIS A 136 17.37 -18.83 -16.06
C HIS A 136 17.25 -17.59 -15.14
N GLN A 137 17.11 -16.38 -15.70
CA GLN A 137 16.95 -15.14 -14.93
C GLN A 137 15.48 -14.75 -14.66
N HIS A 138 14.53 -15.62 -14.99
CA HIS A 138 13.10 -15.52 -14.68
C HIS A 138 12.69 -16.58 -13.68
#